data_AF-A0A939BCH7-F1
#
_entry.id   AF-A0A939BCH7-F1
#
_cell.length_a   1.000
_cell.length_b   1.000
_cell.length_c   1.000
_cell.angle_alpha   90.00
_cell.angle_beta   90.00
_cell.angle_gamma   90.00
#
_symmetry.space_group_name_H-M   'P 1'
#
loop_
_entity.id
_entity.type
_entity.pdbx_description
1 polymer ?
#
loop_
_entity_poly.entity_id
_entity_poly.type
_entity_poly.pdbx_seq_one_letter_code
_entity_poly.pdbx_strand_id
1 'polypeptide(L)'
;MPMVALHWEKYLEHIIQKYNRIYRIQMPKVTPHVCRHTFCSNMAKSGMNPKTLQYIMGHADISVTLNTYTHVNFDDAKEEVYRIANS
;
A
#
# COMPACT_ATOMS: atom_id res chain seq x y z
N MET A 1 -22.62 -5.95 -14.95
CA MET A 1 -22.69 -5.61 -13.50
C MET A 1 -21.35 -5.04 -13.07
N PRO A 2 -21.30 -3.97 -12.26
CA PRO A 2 -20.05 -3.46 -11.72
C PRO A 2 -19.40 -4.52 -10.81
N MET A 3 -18.10 -4.72 -10.97
CA MET A 3 -17.32 -5.66 -10.17
C MET A 3 -17.13 -5.09 -8.75
N VAL A 4 -17.80 -5.69 -7.76
CA VAL A 4 -17.59 -5.35 -6.34
C VAL A 4 -16.36 -6.08 -5.78
N ALA A 5 -15.82 -5.61 -4.66
CA ALA A 5 -14.59 -6.12 -4.02
C ALA A 5 -14.55 -7.66 -3.88
N LEU A 6 -15.69 -8.28 -3.58
CA LEU A 6 -15.82 -9.73 -3.48
C LEU A 6 -15.43 -10.48 -4.77
N HIS A 7 -15.74 -9.91 -5.93
CA HIS A 7 -15.35 -10.51 -7.21
C HIS A 7 -13.83 -10.51 -7.34
N TRP A 8 -13.20 -9.37 -7.04
CA TRP A 8 -11.73 -9.23 -7.10
C TRP A 8 -11.01 -10.14 -6.11
N GLU A 9 -11.55 -10.34 -4.92
CA GLU A 9 -11.02 -11.32 -3.97
C GLU A 9 -11.01 -12.72 -4.55
N LYS A 10 -12.11 -13.15 -5.18
CA LYS A 10 -12.20 -14.47 -5.82
C LYS A 10 -11.26 -14.62 -7.01
N TYR A 11 -11.12 -13.59 -7.84
CA TYR A 11 -10.16 -13.61 -8.95
C TYR A 11 -8.73 -13.76 -8.44
N LEU A 12 -8.33 -12.97 -7.45
CA LEU A 12 -6.99 -13.08 -6.86
C LEU A 12 -6.76 -14.44 -6.20
N GLU A 13 -7.76 -14.95 -5.48
CA GLU A 13 -7.71 -16.29 -4.89
C GLU A 13 -7.46 -17.37 -5.95
N HIS A 14 -8.20 -17.36 -7.07
CA HIS A 14 -8.00 -18.31 -8.17
C HIS A 14 -6.63 -18.18 -8.84
N ILE A 15 -6.13 -16.95 -9.00
CA ILE A 15 -4.80 -16.69 -9.56
C ILE A 15 -3.71 -17.27 -8.64
N ILE A 16 -3.80 -17.02 -7.33
CA ILE A 16 -2.86 -17.55 -6.34
C ILE A 16 -2.90 -19.08 -6.34
N GLN A 17 -4.10 -19.68 -6.31
CA GLN A 17 -4.26 -21.14 -6.36
C GLN A 17 -3.69 -21.74 -7.66
N LYS A 18 -3.84 -21.06 -8.80
CA LYS A 18 -3.23 -21.49 -10.06
C LYS A 18 -1.71 -21.43 -9.99
N TYR A 19 -1.14 -20.34 -9.49
CA TYR A 19 0.31 -20.19 -9.31
C TYR A 19 0.86 -21.28 -8.39
N ASN A 20 0.23 -21.46 -7.23
CA ASN A 20 0.62 -22.41 -6.19
C ASN A 20 0.58 -23.88 -6.63
N ARG A 21 -0.22 -24.23 -7.65
CA ARG A 21 -0.21 -25.57 -8.26
C ARG A 21 1.01 -25.83 -9.16
N ILE A 22 1.62 -24.79 -9.71
CA ILE A 22 2.68 -24.89 -10.73
C ILE A 22 4.07 -24.76 -10.09
N TYR A 23 4.22 -23.87 -9.10
CA TYR A 23 5.52 -23.51 -8.54
C TYR A 23 5.76 -24.16 -7.17
N ARG A 24 7.01 -24.60 -6.91
CA ARG A 24 7.40 -25.12 -5.59
C ARG A 24 7.33 -24.06 -4.49
N ILE A 25 7.71 -22.82 -4.81
CA ILE A 25 7.61 -21.69 -3.87
C ILE A 25 6.20 -21.14 -3.97
N GLN A 26 5.47 -21.22 -2.87
CA GLN A 26 4.07 -20.82 -2.80
C GLN A 26 3.97 -19.31 -2.60
N MET A 27 3.03 -18.68 -3.31
CA MET A 27 2.65 -17.30 -3.07
C MET A 27 1.85 -17.18 -1.76
N PRO A 28 2.10 -16.13 -0.98
CA PRO A 28 1.32 -15.84 0.22
C PRO A 28 -0.10 -15.43 -0.15
N LYS A 29 -0.98 -15.38 0.87
CA LYS A 29 -2.35 -14.89 0.69
C LYS A 29 -2.33 -13.40 0.37
N VAL A 30 -2.73 -13.03 -0.84
CA VAL A 30 -2.88 -11.64 -1.29
C VAL A 30 -4.35 -11.35 -1.52
N THR A 31 -4.84 -10.23 -0.96
CA THR A 31 -6.21 -9.75 -1.14
C THR A 31 -6.17 -8.32 -1.73
N PRO A 32 -7.28 -7.81 -2.31
CA PRO A 32 -7.34 -6.43 -2.79
C PRO A 32 -7.01 -5.41 -1.71
N HIS A 33 -7.36 -5.72 -0.45
CA HIS A 33 -7.04 -4.87 0.70
C HIS A 33 -5.53 -4.78 0.97
N VAL A 34 -4.81 -5.90 0.86
CA VAL A 34 -3.34 -5.92 0.95
C VAL A 34 -2.71 -5.07 -0.15
N CYS A 35 -3.20 -5.19 -1.39
CA CYS A 35 -2.72 -4.36 -2.50
C CYS A 35 -2.91 -2.86 -2.23
N ARG A 36 -4.06 -2.48 -1.65
CA ARG A 36 -4.35 -1.09 -1.26
C ARG A 36 -3.38 -0.59 -0.18
N HIS A 37 -3.05 -1.41 0.82
CA HIS A 37 -2.05 -1.07 1.82
C HIS A 37 -0.64 -0.93 1.23
N THR A 38 -0.24 -1.84 0.33
CA THR A 38 1.05 -1.78 -0.38
C THR A 38 1.17 -0.50 -1.20
N PHE A 39 0.11 -0.13 -1.93
CA PHE A 39 0.06 1.13 -2.68
C PHE A 39 0.26 2.34 -1.75
N CYS A 40 -0.50 2.42 -0.66
CA CYS A 40 -0.38 3.49 0.33
C CYS A 40 1.05 3.63 0.87
N SER A 41 1.65 2.50 1.26
CA SER A 41 3.00 2.46 1.81
C SER A 41 4.05 2.91 0.80
N ASN A 42 3.94 2.46 -0.45
CA ASN A 42 4.89 2.81 -1.50
C ASN A 42 4.80 4.29 -1.88
N MET A 43 3.58 4.82 -2.04
CA MET A 43 3.41 6.24 -2.38
C MET A 43 3.87 7.16 -1.24
N ALA A 44 3.62 6.76 0.01
CA ALA A 44 4.15 7.46 1.17
C ALA A 44 5.70 7.47 1.17
N LYS A 45 6.34 6.32 0.93
CA LYS A 45 7.82 6.21 0.80
C LYS A 45 8.38 7.03 -0.35
N SER A 46 7.64 7.18 -1.44
CA SER A 46 8.02 8.06 -2.56
C SER A 46 7.85 9.56 -2.26
N GLY A 47 7.48 9.93 -1.03
CA GLY A 47 7.34 11.33 -0.60
C GLY A 47 6.06 12.00 -1.08
N MET A 48 5.02 11.23 -1.42
CA MET A 48 3.71 11.80 -1.78
C MET A 48 3.13 12.59 -0.59
N ASN A 49 2.49 13.73 -0.89
CA ASN A 49 1.79 14.51 0.11
C ASN A 49 0.70 13.66 0.80
N PRO A 50 0.68 13.58 2.15
CA PRO A 50 -0.28 12.76 2.89
C PRO A 50 -1.75 13.07 2.60
N LYS A 51 -2.12 14.34 2.35
CA LYS A 51 -3.50 14.73 2.01
C LYS A 51 -3.89 14.26 0.61
N THR A 52 -2.99 14.36 -0.35
CA THR A 52 -3.21 13.84 -1.71
C THR A 52 -3.38 12.33 -1.68
N LEU A 53 -2.53 11.64 -0.91
CA LEU A 53 -2.64 10.19 -0.72
C LEU A 53 -3.95 9.81 -0.03
N GLN A 54 -4.36 10.54 1.01
CA GLN A 54 -5.64 10.33 1.70
C GLN A 54 -6.83 10.43 0.74
N TYR A 55 -6.84 11.45 -0.12
CA TYR A 55 -7.90 11.66 -1.11
C TYR A 55 -7.96 10.52 -2.13
N ILE A 56 -6.81 10.11 -2.69
CA ILE A 56 -6.72 8.98 -3.64
C ILE A 56 -7.19 7.69 -3.00
N MET A 57 -6.84 7.48 -1.73
CA MET A 57 -7.24 6.30 -0.98
C MET A 57 -8.74 6.35 -0.62
N GLY A 58 -9.34 7.53 -0.49
CA GLY A 58 -10.70 7.69 0.00
C GLY A 58 -10.82 7.40 1.50
N HIS A 59 -9.79 7.71 2.29
CA HIS A 59 -9.84 7.57 3.75
C HIS A 59 -10.61 8.74 4.37
N ALA A 60 -11.67 8.43 5.11
CA ALA A 60 -12.42 9.42 5.88
C ALA A 60 -11.59 10.06 7.00
N ASP A 61 -10.62 9.33 7.55
CA ASP A 61 -9.70 9.79 8.58
C ASP A 61 -8.25 9.69 8.09
N ILE A 62 -7.50 10.78 8.26
CA ILE A 62 -6.08 10.89 7.91
C ILE A 62 -5.20 9.97 8.77
N SER A 63 -5.66 9.58 9.96
CA SER A 63 -4.99 8.64 10.85
C SER A 63 -4.72 7.30 10.14
N VAL A 64 -5.61 6.84 9.25
CA VAL A 64 -5.42 5.61 8.47
C VAL A 64 -4.27 5.74 7.47
N THR A 65 -4.10 6.93 6.87
CA THR A 65 -2.98 7.21 5.97
C THR A 65 -1.68 7.41 6.76
N LEU A 66 -1.73 8.13 7.88
CA LEU A 66 -0.59 8.46 8.74
C LEU A 66 -0.10 7.27 9.61
N ASN A 67 -0.94 6.29 9.92
CA ASN A 67 -0.50 5.06 10.58
C ASN A 67 0.42 4.22 9.67
N THR A 68 0.43 4.47 8.35
CA THR A 68 1.46 3.95 7.44
C THR A 68 2.80 4.70 7.57
N TYR A 69 2.77 5.97 8.04
CA TYR A 69 3.95 6.82 8.30
C TYR A 69 4.61 6.53 9.66
N THR A 70 4.03 5.73 10.55
CA THR A 70 4.65 5.52 11.88
C THR A 70 5.91 4.64 11.85
N HIS A 71 6.25 4.08 10.68
CA HIS A 71 7.56 3.48 10.41
C HIS A 71 8.58 4.47 9.79
N VAL A 72 8.39 5.78 9.97
CA VAL A 72 9.44 6.76 9.69
C VAL A 72 10.52 6.57 10.73
N ASN A 73 11.68 6.07 10.31
CA ASN A 73 12.84 5.92 11.18
C ASN A 73 13.53 7.28 11.36
N PHE A 74 14.39 7.38 12.38
CA PHE A 74 15.17 8.59 12.63
C PHE A 74 15.98 9.04 11.40
N ASP A 75 16.48 8.08 10.62
CA ASP A 75 17.23 8.33 9.39
C ASP A 75 16.39 9.00 8.30
N ASP A 76 15.11 8.59 8.15
CA ASP A 76 14.18 9.19 7.18
C ASP A 76 13.90 10.66 7.53
N ALA A 77 13.73 10.97 8.82
CA ALA A 77 13.52 12.34 9.30
C ALA A 77 14.78 13.21 9.08
N LYS A 78 15.97 12.63 9.29
CA LYS A 78 17.24 13.30 9.05
C LYS A 78 17.42 13.63 7.57
N GLU A 79 17.17 12.68 6.67
CA GLU A 79 17.24 12.90 5.22
C GLU A 79 16.26 13.99 4.75
N GLU A 80 15.05 14.00 5.29
CA GLU A 80 14.04 15.01 4.96
C GLU A 80 14.48 16.43 5.35
N VAL A 81 15.07 16.59 6.55
CA VAL A 81 15.62 17.87 7.01
C VAL A 81 16.79 18.31 6.12
N TYR A 82 17.68 17.39 5.72
CA TYR A 82 18.76 17.72 4.78
C TYR A 82 18.26 18.10 3.40
N ARG A 83 17.17 17.47 2.93
CA ARG A 83 16.54 17.81 1.64
C ARG A 83 15.99 19.23 1.66
N ILE A 84 15.27 19.61 2.72
CA ILE A 84 14.70 20.95 2.88
C ILE A 84 15.80 22.00 3.07
N ALA A 85 16.87 21.67 3.80
CA ALA A 85 17.98 22.59 4.03
C ALA A 85 18.82 22.85 2.76
N ASN A 86 18.80 21.91 1.80
CA ASN A 86 19.55 22.00 0.54
C ASN A 86 18.66 22.29 -0.69
N SER A 87 17.38 22.59 -0.50
CA SER A 87 16.44 23.05 -1.54
C SER A 87 16.31 24.57 -1.53
#